data_AF-A0AAQ4FIH7-F1
#
_entry.id   AF-A0AAQ4FIH7-F1
#
_cell.length_a   1.000
_cell.length_b   1.000
_cell.length_c   1.000
_cell.angle_alpha   90.00
_cell.angle_beta   90.00
_cell.angle_gamma   90.00
#
_symmetry.space_group_name_H-M   'P 1'
#
loop_
_entity.id
_entity.type
_entity.pdbx_description
1 polymer ?
#
loop_
_entity_poly.entity_id
_entity_poly.type
_entity_poly.pdbx_seq_one_letter_code
_entity_poly.pdbx_strand_id
1 'polypeptide(L)'
;MKGPRDGATLVLITFLGLAAGAHRRPVYIIAHMVNSIADFDEAMRRGANAIEADVTFSHEGTAVKLFHGWPCDCLRECEAEERVHAFLNYVRRSTNSYGGQYADRLALLFLDLKVGDIDEQRKYGAGVDIALNLLVYIWEGVPSSRALNVLLSVPSVADQDVLQGAIDTISLVNSAMLDKIGFDVSNNDDLDNIRNMYERLGIQRHRWQGDGITNCRSYLRRRSSDRLDRAIDNRDSNGPEHYVEKAYDRTVDLPTEIRRSLRYVVLRTRLDANQVLYRTSGEF
;
A
#
# COMPACT_ATOMS: atom_id res chain seq x y z
N MET A 1 -55.92 60.98 -4.59
CA MET A 1 -54.70 60.90 -5.43
C MET A 1 -53.50 60.62 -4.53
N LYS A 2 -52.62 59.72 -4.99
CA LYS A 2 -51.42 59.14 -4.33
C LYS A 2 -51.67 58.07 -3.24
N GLY A 3 -51.55 56.82 -3.67
CA GLY A 3 -51.51 55.63 -2.81
C GLY A 3 -50.16 55.43 -2.11
N PRO A 4 -50.06 54.44 -1.20
CA PRO A 4 -48.86 54.16 -0.43
C PRO A 4 -47.78 53.53 -1.31
N ARG A 5 -46.52 53.93 -1.07
CA ARG A 5 -45.34 53.38 -1.75
C ARG A 5 -44.98 52.05 -1.09
N ASP A 6 -44.98 51.00 -1.91
CA ASP A 6 -44.50 49.67 -1.56
C ASP A 6 -43.02 49.72 -1.15
N GLY A 7 -42.74 49.27 0.08
CA GLY A 7 -41.40 48.97 0.54
C GLY A 7 -41.03 47.55 0.10
N ALA A 8 -40.26 47.43 -0.98
CA ALA A 8 -39.65 46.16 -1.36
C ALA A 8 -38.46 45.87 -0.45
N THR A 9 -38.64 44.98 0.52
CA THR A 9 -37.55 44.38 1.29
C THR A 9 -36.75 43.47 0.37
N LEU A 10 -35.55 43.91 -0.02
CA LEU A 10 -34.59 43.11 -0.76
C LEU A 10 -33.97 42.09 0.22
N VAL A 11 -34.48 40.86 0.23
CA VAL A 11 -33.82 39.73 0.90
C VAL A 11 -32.64 39.32 0.03
N LEU A 12 -31.44 39.79 0.39
CA LEU A 12 -30.20 39.32 -0.19
C LEU A 12 -29.92 37.92 0.36
N ILE A 13 -30.41 36.89 -0.34
CA ILE A 13 -29.96 35.52 -0.10
C ILE A 13 -28.53 35.43 -0.65
N THR A 14 -27.55 35.72 0.21
CA THR A 14 -26.16 35.32 -0.01
C THR A 14 -26.15 33.80 -0.05
N PHE A 15 -26.20 33.22 -1.25
CA PHE A 15 -25.62 31.92 -1.51
C PHE A 15 -24.12 32.06 -1.25
N LEU A 16 -23.72 31.83 0.01
CA LEU A 16 -22.38 31.35 0.32
C LEU A 16 -22.26 30.00 -0.38
N GLY A 17 -21.90 30.04 -1.66
CA GLY A 17 -21.39 28.89 -2.36
C GLY A 17 -20.18 28.42 -1.58
N LEU A 18 -20.37 27.36 -0.80
CA LEU A 18 -19.31 26.47 -0.35
C LEU A 18 -18.66 25.90 -1.62
N ALA A 19 -17.81 26.69 -2.26
CA ALA A 19 -16.72 26.18 -3.06
C ALA A 19 -15.70 25.60 -2.06
N ALA A 20 -16.09 24.54 -1.35
CA ALA A 20 -15.13 23.60 -0.82
C ALA A 20 -14.45 23.05 -2.07
N GLY A 21 -13.24 23.55 -2.37
CA GLY A 21 -12.41 22.99 -3.42
C GLY A 21 -12.38 21.48 -3.21
N ALA A 22 -12.91 20.72 -4.17
CA ALA A 22 -12.93 19.29 -4.08
C ALA A 22 -11.48 18.80 -4.10
N HIS A 23 -10.88 18.68 -2.91
CA HIS A 23 -9.57 18.06 -2.73
C HIS A 23 -9.71 16.62 -3.26
N ARG A 24 -9.15 16.39 -4.45
CA ARG A 24 -9.12 15.06 -5.05
C ARG A 24 -8.30 14.16 -4.14
N ARG A 25 -8.89 13.04 -3.71
CA ARG A 25 -8.20 12.07 -2.88
C ARG A 25 -7.04 11.45 -3.68
N PRO A 26 -5.81 11.39 -3.14
CA PRO A 26 -4.69 10.80 -3.85
C PRO A 26 -4.84 9.27 -3.92
N VAL A 27 -4.46 8.70 -5.06
CA VAL A 27 -4.59 7.26 -5.37
C VAL A 27 -3.22 6.68 -5.73
N TYR A 28 -2.88 5.56 -5.10
CA TYR A 28 -1.81 4.67 -5.48
C TYR A 28 -2.35 3.71 -6.55
N ILE A 29 -1.65 3.59 -7.66
CA ILE A 29 -1.86 2.58 -8.69
C ILE A 29 -0.70 1.62 -8.53
N ILE A 30 -0.94 0.55 -7.77
CA ILE A 30 0.02 -0.49 -7.45
C ILE A 30 -0.01 -1.52 -8.58
N ALA A 31 1.09 -1.63 -9.31
CA ALA A 31 1.32 -2.76 -10.20
C ALA A 31 1.62 -4.01 -9.37
N HIS A 32 0.87 -5.07 -9.58
CA HIS A 32 0.97 -6.34 -8.84
C HIS A 32 2.04 -7.27 -9.45
N MET A 33 2.81 -7.94 -8.60
CA MET A 33 3.77 -9.02 -8.90
C MET A 33 4.91 -8.55 -9.80
N VAL A 34 5.47 -7.39 -9.45
CA VAL A 34 6.59 -6.76 -10.14
C VAL A 34 7.89 -7.36 -9.61
N ASN A 35 8.19 -8.57 -10.08
CA ASN A 35 9.28 -9.39 -9.54
C ASN A 35 10.57 -9.35 -10.37
N SER A 36 10.59 -8.62 -11.48
CA SER A 36 11.79 -8.39 -12.28
C SER A 36 12.00 -6.91 -12.63
N ILE A 37 13.23 -6.54 -12.96
CA ILE A 37 13.55 -5.18 -13.45
C ILE A 37 12.71 -4.84 -14.70
N ALA A 38 12.47 -5.82 -15.57
CA ALA A 38 11.64 -5.63 -16.77
C ALA A 38 10.18 -5.30 -16.40
N ASP A 39 9.60 -6.02 -15.43
CA ASP A 39 8.25 -5.75 -14.93
C ASP A 39 8.15 -4.35 -14.32
N PHE A 40 9.21 -3.93 -13.62
CA PHE A 40 9.26 -2.59 -13.02
C PHE A 40 9.24 -1.50 -14.08
N ASP A 41 10.10 -1.61 -15.10
CA ASP A 41 10.13 -0.65 -16.21
C ASP A 41 8.79 -0.62 -16.96
N GLU A 42 8.17 -1.78 -17.17
CA GLU A 42 6.84 -1.88 -17.76
C GLU A 42 5.76 -1.20 -16.90
N ALA A 43 5.71 -1.50 -15.59
CA ALA A 43 4.76 -0.91 -14.66
C ALA A 43 4.86 0.62 -14.65
N MET A 44 6.08 1.15 -14.53
CA MET A 44 6.33 2.60 -14.50
C MET A 44 5.96 3.28 -15.83
N ARG A 45 6.28 2.66 -16.97
CA ARG A 45 5.88 3.15 -18.30
C ARG A 45 4.36 3.16 -18.49
N ARG A 46 3.65 2.22 -17.88
CA ARG A 46 2.18 2.13 -17.91
C ARG A 46 1.48 3.08 -16.92
N GLY A 47 2.24 3.85 -16.14
CA GLY A 47 1.72 4.91 -15.26
C GLY A 47 1.41 4.44 -13.84
N ALA A 48 1.95 3.29 -13.40
CA ALA A 48 1.97 2.94 -12.00
C ALA A 48 2.74 4.00 -11.20
N ASN A 49 2.26 4.32 -10.00
CA ASN A 49 2.98 5.17 -9.03
C ASN A 49 3.36 4.40 -7.76
N ALA A 50 3.09 3.10 -7.77
CA ALA A 50 3.46 2.15 -6.75
C ALA A 50 3.62 0.78 -7.40
N ILE A 51 4.41 -0.09 -6.78
CA ILE A 51 4.56 -1.48 -7.21
C ILE A 51 4.48 -2.37 -6.00
N GLU A 52 4.04 -3.61 -6.20
CA GLU A 52 4.21 -4.70 -5.25
C GLU A 52 5.16 -5.73 -5.83
N ALA A 53 6.01 -6.29 -4.96
CA ALA A 53 6.93 -7.36 -5.28
C ALA A 53 6.93 -8.43 -4.17
N ASP A 54 6.97 -9.69 -4.58
CA ASP A 54 6.95 -10.86 -3.70
C ASP A 54 8.37 -11.17 -3.23
N VAL A 55 8.68 -10.95 -1.96
CA VAL A 55 10.01 -11.24 -1.40
C VAL A 55 10.03 -12.66 -0.86
N THR A 56 10.85 -13.52 -1.45
CA THR A 56 11.11 -14.88 -0.93
C THR A 56 12.32 -14.91 -0.02
N PHE A 57 12.27 -15.81 0.96
CA PHE A 57 13.32 -16.01 1.93
C PHE A 57 13.88 -17.42 1.85
N SER A 58 15.15 -17.57 2.20
CA SER A 58 15.74 -18.89 2.49
C SER A 58 15.16 -19.43 3.79
N HIS A 59 15.34 -20.73 4.04
CA HIS A 59 14.97 -21.33 5.34
C HIS A 59 15.68 -20.68 6.52
N GLU A 60 16.84 -20.03 6.31
CA GLU A 60 17.59 -19.31 7.34
C GLU A 60 17.07 -17.88 7.56
N GLY A 61 16.03 -17.45 6.83
CA GLY A 61 15.46 -16.12 6.93
C GLY A 61 16.20 -15.06 6.12
N THR A 62 17.05 -15.43 5.16
CA THR A 62 17.70 -14.44 4.27
C THR A 62 16.79 -14.11 3.10
N ALA A 63 16.57 -12.82 2.78
CA ALA A 63 15.83 -12.41 1.59
C ALA A 63 16.64 -12.74 0.32
N VAL A 64 16.14 -13.64 -0.53
CA VAL A 64 16.92 -14.20 -1.65
C VAL A 64 16.56 -13.53 -2.97
N LYS A 65 15.30 -13.65 -3.37
CA LYS A 65 14.82 -13.21 -4.67
C LYS A 65 13.41 -12.67 -4.59
N LEU A 66 13.08 -11.82 -5.54
CA LEU A 66 11.70 -11.49 -5.85
C LEU A 66 11.14 -12.59 -6.73
N PHE A 67 10.08 -13.26 -6.26
CA PHE A 67 9.51 -14.39 -6.96
C PHE A 67 8.15 -14.78 -6.36
N HIS A 68 7.15 -14.96 -7.23
CA HIS A 68 5.85 -15.46 -6.81
C HIS A 68 5.76 -16.97 -6.95
N GLY A 69 6.04 -17.49 -8.16
CA GLY A 69 5.86 -18.90 -8.50
C GLY A 69 4.41 -19.30 -8.74
N TRP A 70 4.21 -20.55 -9.17
CA TRP A 70 2.88 -21.11 -9.40
C TRP A 70 2.25 -21.64 -8.11
N PRO A 71 0.93 -21.44 -7.88
CA PRO A 71 -0.03 -20.72 -8.72
C PRO A 71 -0.01 -19.20 -8.51
N CYS A 72 -0.24 -18.41 -9.56
CA CYS A 72 -0.41 -16.96 -9.47
C CYS A 72 -1.73 -16.47 -10.12
N ASP A 73 -1.95 -15.15 -10.11
CA ASP A 73 -3.08 -14.51 -10.80
C ASP A 73 -3.15 -14.92 -12.28
N CYS A 74 -4.37 -15.03 -12.78
CA CYS A 74 -4.68 -15.53 -14.10
C CYS A 74 -4.08 -14.63 -15.18
N LEU A 75 -3.61 -15.28 -16.26
CA LEU A 75 -3.01 -14.66 -17.44
C LEU A 75 -1.71 -13.90 -17.16
N ARG A 76 -0.96 -14.28 -16.11
CA ARG A 76 0.34 -13.70 -15.80
C ARG A 76 1.48 -14.68 -15.97
N GLU A 77 2.66 -14.11 -16.25
CA GLU A 77 3.94 -14.81 -16.12
C GLU A 77 4.30 -14.87 -14.64
N CYS A 78 4.20 -16.05 -14.02
CA CYS A 78 4.40 -16.24 -12.58
C CYS A 78 5.87 -16.46 -12.20
N GLU A 79 6.73 -16.73 -13.18
CA GLU A 79 8.10 -17.21 -12.95
C GLU A 79 9.17 -16.13 -13.11
N ALA A 80 8.78 -14.89 -13.41
CA ALA A 80 9.70 -13.76 -13.41
C ALA A 80 10.37 -13.61 -12.03
N GLU A 81 11.69 -13.45 -12.03
CA GLU A 81 12.48 -13.31 -10.80
C GLU A 81 13.65 -12.35 -10.95
N GLU A 82 14.09 -11.82 -9.81
CA GLU A 82 15.27 -10.99 -9.69
C GLU A 82 15.88 -11.15 -8.29
N ARG A 83 17.20 -10.96 -8.14
CA ARG A 83 17.80 -10.94 -6.80
C ARG A 83 17.33 -9.71 -6.03
N VAL A 84 16.97 -9.87 -4.75
CA VAL A 84 16.42 -8.78 -3.92
C VAL A 84 17.31 -7.53 -3.95
N HIS A 85 18.61 -7.66 -3.66
CA HIS A 85 19.52 -6.51 -3.65
C HIS A 85 19.67 -5.85 -5.04
N ALA A 86 19.66 -6.64 -6.12
CA ALA A 86 19.79 -6.13 -7.47
C ALA A 86 18.57 -5.28 -7.84
N PHE A 87 17.37 -5.80 -7.57
CA PHE A 87 16.13 -5.09 -7.79
C PHE A 87 16.03 -3.82 -6.95
N LEU A 88 16.25 -3.91 -5.64
CA LEU A 88 16.16 -2.75 -4.73
C LEU A 88 17.12 -1.65 -5.15
N ASN A 89 18.37 -2.00 -5.47
CA ASN A 89 19.34 -1.02 -5.95
C ASN A 89 18.93 -0.41 -7.31
N TYR A 90 18.33 -1.19 -8.20
CA TYR A 90 17.79 -0.67 -9.46
C TYR A 90 16.66 0.33 -9.22
N VAL A 91 15.70 0.00 -8.34
CA VAL A 91 14.61 0.90 -7.94
C VAL A 91 15.20 2.21 -7.42
N ARG A 92 16.12 2.15 -6.44
CA ARG A 92 16.77 3.36 -5.88
C ARG A 92 17.42 4.23 -6.96
N ARG A 93 18.18 3.62 -7.86
CA ARG A 93 18.84 4.37 -8.95
C ARG A 93 17.82 4.98 -9.91
N SER A 94 16.72 4.29 -10.18
CA SER A 94 15.69 4.75 -11.11
C SER A 94 14.78 5.85 -10.52
N THR A 95 14.63 5.93 -9.20
CA THR A 95 13.63 6.79 -8.55
C THR A 95 14.21 7.88 -7.62
N ASN A 96 15.33 7.62 -6.94
CA ASN A 96 15.86 8.52 -5.91
C ASN A 96 17.12 9.29 -6.35
N SER A 97 17.79 8.84 -7.42
CA SER A 97 18.98 9.50 -7.95
C SER A 97 18.63 10.70 -8.84
N TYR A 98 19.42 11.77 -8.78
CA TYR A 98 19.23 12.93 -9.66
C TYR A 98 19.42 12.49 -11.12
N GLY A 99 18.36 12.62 -11.94
CA GLY A 99 18.34 12.14 -13.32
C GLY A 99 17.87 10.68 -13.48
N GLY A 100 17.38 10.03 -12.42
CA GLY A 100 16.72 8.73 -12.53
C GLY A 100 15.51 8.79 -13.47
N GLN A 101 15.36 7.76 -14.32
CA GLN A 101 14.32 7.71 -15.36
C GLN A 101 12.88 7.87 -14.84
N TYR A 102 12.65 7.51 -13.57
CA TYR A 102 11.35 7.60 -12.90
C TYR A 102 11.40 8.42 -11.62
N ALA A 103 12.33 9.38 -11.54
CA ALA A 103 12.39 10.33 -10.45
C ALA A 103 11.02 10.98 -10.20
N ASP A 104 10.60 11.02 -8.94
CA ASP A 104 9.32 11.56 -8.46
C ASP A 104 8.04 10.87 -9.00
N ARG A 105 8.16 9.73 -9.69
CA ARG A 105 7.00 8.97 -10.20
C ARG A 105 6.58 7.81 -9.30
N LEU A 106 7.54 7.12 -8.67
CA LEU A 106 7.26 6.04 -7.73
C LEU A 106 7.12 6.61 -6.32
N ALA A 107 5.94 6.44 -5.72
CA ALA A 107 5.62 6.93 -4.39
C ALA A 107 5.71 5.84 -3.31
N LEU A 108 5.59 4.57 -3.69
CA LEU A 108 5.56 3.43 -2.78
C LEU A 108 6.18 2.16 -3.40
N LEU A 109 7.00 1.47 -2.62
CA LEU A 109 7.38 0.08 -2.85
C LEU A 109 6.66 -0.81 -1.82
N PHE A 110 5.77 -1.67 -2.28
CA PHE A 110 5.08 -2.66 -1.45
C PHE A 110 5.88 -3.97 -1.54
N LEU A 111 6.28 -4.53 -0.40
CA LEU A 111 6.95 -5.82 -0.33
C LEU A 111 6.01 -6.85 0.31
N ASP A 112 5.52 -7.82 -0.46
CA ASP A 112 4.77 -8.97 0.04
C ASP A 112 5.77 -10.04 0.52
N LEU A 113 5.92 -10.15 1.84
CA LEU A 113 6.95 -10.97 2.47
C LEU A 113 6.47 -12.43 2.56
N LYS A 114 6.99 -13.30 1.70
CA LYS A 114 6.66 -14.74 1.65
C LYS A 114 7.42 -15.50 2.73
N VAL A 115 6.95 -15.40 3.96
CA VAL A 115 7.60 -15.96 5.16
C VAL A 115 7.01 -17.29 5.63
N GLY A 116 6.04 -17.84 4.89
CA GLY A 116 5.33 -19.06 5.29
C GLY A 116 6.21 -20.32 5.41
N ASP A 117 7.33 -20.36 4.69
CA ASP A 117 8.28 -21.48 4.70
C ASP A 117 9.49 -21.27 5.65
N ILE A 118 9.45 -20.21 6.46
CA ILE A 118 10.48 -19.89 7.46
C ILE A 118 10.03 -20.43 8.82
N ASP A 119 10.94 -21.11 9.53
CA ASP A 119 10.69 -21.52 10.91
C ASP A 119 10.38 -20.32 11.81
N GLU A 120 9.43 -20.46 12.73
CA GLU A 120 9.00 -19.39 13.64
C GLU A 120 10.18 -18.69 14.35
N GLN A 121 11.16 -19.47 14.81
CA GLN A 121 12.35 -18.96 15.52
C GLN A 121 13.26 -18.08 14.65
N ARG A 122 13.09 -18.13 13.32
CA ARG A 122 13.91 -17.40 12.34
C ARG A 122 13.19 -16.20 11.74
N LYS A 123 11.88 -16.04 11.98
CA LYS A 123 11.09 -14.93 11.44
C LYS A 123 11.60 -13.56 11.88
N TYR A 124 12.04 -13.42 13.13
CA TYR A 124 12.71 -12.20 13.58
C TYR A 124 13.95 -11.87 12.74
N GLY A 125 14.80 -12.87 12.50
CA GLY A 125 15.98 -12.74 11.64
C GLY A 125 15.64 -12.35 10.20
N ALA A 126 14.53 -12.84 9.66
CA ALA A 126 14.02 -12.41 8.36
C ALA A 126 13.64 -10.93 8.32
N GLY A 127 13.03 -10.43 9.40
CA GLY A 127 12.78 -9.01 9.61
C GLY A 127 14.05 -8.17 9.62
N VAL A 128 15.07 -8.64 10.34
CA VAL A 128 16.39 -8.00 10.38
C VAL A 128 17.03 -7.94 8.99
N ASP A 129 17.01 -9.05 8.25
CA ASP A 129 17.65 -9.15 6.94
C ASP A 129 16.99 -8.22 5.92
N ILE A 130 15.65 -8.20 5.82
CA ILE A 130 14.97 -7.30 4.88
C ILE A 130 15.17 -5.82 5.25
N ALA A 131 15.19 -5.50 6.54
CA ALA A 131 15.50 -4.15 7.01
C ALA A 131 16.90 -3.67 6.59
N LEU A 132 17.92 -4.53 6.75
CA LEU A 132 19.28 -4.23 6.30
C LEU A 132 19.34 -4.03 4.78
N ASN A 133 18.62 -4.87 4.00
CA ASN A 133 18.52 -4.70 2.56
C ASN A 133 17.89 -3.34 2.17
N LEU A 134 16.86 -2.88 2.88
CA LEU A 134 16.26 -1.56 2.62
C LEU A 134 17.22 -0.42 2.95
N LEU A 135 17.86 -0.48 4.12
CA LEU A 135 18.83 0.52 4.56
C LEU A 135 19.99 0.68 3.57
N VAL A 136 20.50 -0.43 3.03
CA VAL A 136 21.63 -0.45 2.10
C VAL A 136 21.19 -0.13 0.66
N TYR A 137 20.19 -0.84 0.13
CA TYR A 137 19.91 -0.81 -1.30
C TYR A 137 18.83 0.20 -1.71
N ILE A 138 18.00 0.68 -0.79
CA ILE A 138 16.96 1.70 -1.06
C ILE A 138 17.33 3.07 -0.48
N TRP A 139 17.79 3.12 0.77
CA TRP A 139 17.94 4.39 1.49
C TRP A 139 19.38 4.89 1.64
N GLU A 140 20.39 4.08 1.36
CA GLU A 140 21.79 4.51 1.47
C GLU A 140 22.07 5.72 0.57
N GLY A 141 22.62 6.78 1.17
CA GLY A 141 22.92 8.04 0.49
C GLY A 141 21.68 8.86 0.09
N VAL A 142 20.46 8.44 0.48
CA VAL A 142 19.22 9.16 0.20
C VAL A 142 18.75 9.91 1.45
N PRO A 143 18.60 11.25 1.41
CA PRO A 143 18.04 12.00 2.52
C PRO A 143 16.62 11.52 2.85
N SER A 144 16.26 11.46 4.13
CA SER A 144 14.93 11.01 4.57
C SER A 144 13.79 11.77 3.90
N SER A 145 13.92 13.07 3.64
CA SER A 145 12.89 13.84 2.93
C SER A 145 12.57 13.33 1.52
N ARG A 146 13.52 12.64 0.87
CA ARG A 146 13.40 12.07 -0.50
C ARG A 146 13.42 10.54 -0.52
N ALA A 147 13.53 9.89 0.63
CA ALA A 147 13.51 8.44 0.72
C ALA A 147 12.13 7.91 0.29
N LEU A 148 12.18 6.87 -0.55
CA LEU A 148 11.01 6.13 -1.02
C LEU A 148 10.30 5.48 0.18
N ASN A 149 8.97 5.57 0.21
CA ASN A 149 8.17 4.87 1.21
C ASN A 149 8.09 3.39 0.85
N VAL A 150 8.20 2.54 1.86
CA VAL A 150 8.11 1.08 1.74
C VAL A 150 6.95 0.58 2.59
N LEU A 151 6.14 -0.32 2.06
CA LEU A 151 5.11 -1.04 2.81
C LEU A 151 5.58 -2.48 3.02
N LEU A 152 5.73 -2.89 4.28
CA LEU A 152 6.04 -4.27 4.65
C LEU A 152 4.74 -5.01 4.91
N SER A 153 4.46 -6.01 4.10
CA SER A 153 3.26 -6.84 4.21
C SER A 153 3.65 -8.24 4.66
N VAL A 154 3.18 -8.65 5.82
CA VAL A 154 3.28 -10.04 6.27
C VAL A 154 1.99 -10.80 5.98
N PRO A 155 2.04 -12.14 5.80
CA PRO A 155 0.84 -12.89 5.45
C PRO A 155 -0.18 -12.88 6.60
N SER A 156 0.25 -13.16 7.83
CA SER A 156 -0.62 -13.30 8.99
C SER A 156 -0.09 -12.53 10.21
N VAL A 157 -0.97 -12.27 11.18
CA VAL A 157 -0.58 -11.77 12.51
C VAL A 157 0.35 -12.72 13.26
N ALA A 158 0.39 -14.00 12.88
CA ALA A 158 1.34 -14.97 13.39
C ALA A 158 2.79 -14.64 12.98
N ASP A 159 2.98 -13.89 11.89
CA ASP A 159 4.28 -13.51 11.34
C ASP A 159 4.81 -12.18 11.90
N GLN A 160 4.21 -11.67 12.99
CA GLN A 160 4.53 -10.36 13.58
C GLN A 160 6.02 -10.19 13.93
N ASP A 161 6.74 -11.28 14.22
CA ASP A 161 8.16 -11.26 14.57
C ASP A 161 9.02 -10.72 13.42
N VAL A 162 8.59 -10.89 12.16
CA VAL A 162 9.24 -10.29 10.98
C VAL A 162 9.15 -8.77 11.05
N LEU A 163 7.97 -8.24 11.39
CA LEU A 163 7.79 -6.78 11.53
C LEU A 163 8.60 -6.25 12.73
N GLN A 164 8.61 -6.98 13.85
CA GLN A 164 9.40 -6.60 15.02
C GLN A 164 10.90 -6.52 14.69
N GLY A 165 11.46 -7.54 14.04
CA GLY A 165 12.87 -7.55 13.63
C GLY A 165 13.23 -6.41 12.69
N ALA A 166 12.33 -6.07 11.77
CA ALA A 166 12.52 -4.94 10.87
C ALA A 166 12.50 -3.59 11.61
N ILE A 167 11.53 -3.39 12.51
CA ILE A 167 11.38 -2.18 13.33
C ILE A 167 12.61 -1.98 14.21
N ASP A 168 13.03 -3.02 14.94
CA ASP A 168 14.18 -2.96 15.84
C ASP A 168 15.46 -2.58 15.09
N THR A 169 15.70 -3.23 13.95
CA THR A 169 16.88 -2.99 13.12
C THR A 169 16.91 -1.55 12.59
N ILE A 170 15.78 -1.06 12.08
CA ILE A 170 15.72 0.28 11.49
C ILE A 170 15.79 1.35 12.58
N SER A 171 15.12 1.14 13.70
CA SER A 171 15.22 2.00 14.88
C SER A 171 16.68 2.14 15.36
N LEU A 172 17.41 1.02 15.41
CA LEU A 172 18.81 0.97 15.84
C LEU A 172 19.77 1.66 14.86
N VAL A 173 19.62 1.40 13.56
CA VAL A 173 20.58 1.86 12.54
C VAL A 173 20.26 3.28 12.06
N ASN A 174 18.99 3.57 11.78
CA ASN A 174 18.55 4.88 11.29
C ASN A 174 17.06 5.09 11.57
N SER A 175 16.73 5.51 12.80
CA SER A 175 15.34 5.70 13.25
C SER A 175 14.51 6.66 12.40
N ALA A 176 15.14 7.60 11.68
CA ALA A 176 14.44 8.49 10.75
C ALA A 176 13.81 7.75 9.57
N MET A 177 14.25 6.52 9.26
CA MET A 177 13.64 5.68 8.23
C MET A 177 12.36 4.98 8.70
N LEU A 178 12.04 4.97 10.00
CA LEU A 178 10.74 4.47 10.48
C LEU A 178 9.58 5.29 9.90
N ASP A 179 9.79 6.59 9.63
CA ASP A 179 8.82 7.45 8.95
C ASP A 179 8.57 7.05 7.48
N LYS A 180 9.37 6.14 6.93
CA LYS A 180 9.30 5.64 5.55
C LYS A 180 8.75 4.24 5.44
N ILE A 181 8.30 3.67 6.55
CA ILE A 181 7.77 2.31 6.58
C ILE A 181 6.30 2.36 6.94
N GLY A 182 5.50 1.65 6.16
CA GLY A 182 4.16 1.23 6.53
C GLY A 182 4.07 -0.27 6.74
N PHE A 183 2.95 -0.71 7.28
CA PHE A 183 2.70 -2.10 7.67
C PHE A 183 1.36 -2.58 7.13
N ASP A 184 1.31 -3.84 6.67
CA ASP A 184 0.10 -4.54 6.21
C ASP A 184 0.10 -6.01 6.67
N VAL A 185 -1.11 -6.59 6.78
CA VAL A 185 -1.33 -8.03 6.96
C VAL A 185 -2.26 -8.53 5.85
N SER A 186 -1.73 -9.38 4.98
CA SER A 186 -2.32 -9.57 3.64
C SER A 186 -3.30 -10.75 3.50
N ASN A 187 -3.24 -11.79 4.33
CA ASN A 187 -4.10 -12.99 4.20
C ASN A 187 -5.49 -12.87 4.84
N ASN A 188 -5.99 -11.65 4.98
CA ASN A 188 -7.33 -11.36 5.45
C ASN A 188 -7.63 -11.86 6.88
N ASP A 189 -6.63 -11.89 7.77
CA ASP A 189 -6.85 -12.12 9.20
C ASP A 189 -7.92 -11.17 9.76
N ASP A 190 -8.55 -11.57 10.88
CA ASP A 190 -9.57 -10.73 11.51
C ASP A 190 -8.98 -9.38 11.93
N LEU A 191 -9.74 -8.30 11.69
CA LEU A 191 -9.29 -6.94 11.86
C LEU A 191 -8.92 -6.60 13.30
N ASP A 192 -9.56 -7.24 14.30
CA ASP A 192 -9.25 -7.00 15.71
C ASP A 192 -7.94 -7.70 16.11
N ASN A 193 -7.66 -8.88 15.54
CA ASN A 193 -6.38 -9.55 15.73
C ASN A 193 -5.22 -8.73 15.13
N ILE A 194 -5.43 -8.15 13.96
CA ILE A 194 -4.46 -7.25 13.30
C ILE A 194 -4.23 -6.01 14.17
N ARG A 195 -5.29 -5.39 14.69
CA ARG A 195 -5.16 -4.25 15.60
C ARG A 195 -4.36 -4.61 16.85
N ASN A 196 -4.70 -5.72 17.50
CA ASN A 196 -4.01 -6.19 18.70
C ASN A 196 -2.53 -6.48 18.43
N MET A 197 -2.19 -6.98 17.23
CA MET A 197 -0.80 -7.12 16.81
C MET A 197 -0.09 -5.76 16.73
N TYR A 198 -0.69 -4.79 16.04
CA TYR A 198 -0.12 -3.44 15.98
C TYR A 198 0.07 -2.81 17.35
N GLU A 199 -0.89 -2.98 18.27
CA GLU A 199 -0.77 -2.51 19.66
C GLU A 199 0.40 -3.16 20.39
N ARG A 200 0.59 -4.49 20.28
CA ARG A 200 1.72 -5.21 20.89
C ARG A 200 3.07 -4.74 20.37
N LEU A 201 3.17 -4.49 19.06
CA LEU A 201 4.39 -4.02 18.41
C LEU A 201 4.63 -2.52 18.57
N GLY A 202 3.70 -1.77 19.20
CA GLY A 202 3.79 -0.32 19.31
C GLY A 202 3.61 0.42 17.98
N ILE A 203 3.01 -0.21 16.97
CA ILE A 203 2.76 0.38 15.64
C ILE A 203 1.49 1.24 15.71
N GLN A 204 1.69 2.55 15.77
CA GLN A 204 0.59 3.52 15.89
C GLN A 204 0.27 4.27 14.60
N ARG A 205 1.12 4.13 13.57
CA ARG A 205 0.99 4.89 12.32
C ARG A 205 1.35 4.03 11.10
N HIS A 206 0.99 4.52 9.91
CA HIS A 206 1.31 3.93 8.61
C HIS A 206 0.74 2.52 8.41
N ARG A 207 -0.45 2.28 8.95
CA ARG A 207 -1.13 0.98 8.89
C ARG A 207 -2.04 0.93 7.67
N TRP A 208 -1.73 0.02 6.76
CA TRP A 208 -2.52 -0.24 5.57
C TRP A 208 -3.32 -1.53 5.80
N GLN A 209 -4.48 -1.63 5.16
CA GLN A 209 -5.31 -2.82 5.21
C GLN A 209 -5.81 -3.19 3.83
N GLY A 210 -5.30 -4.30 3.32
CA GLY A 210 -5.84 -4.96 2.14
C GLY A 210 -7.07 -5.80 2.44
N ASP A 211 -7.95 -5.89 1.45
CA ASP A 211 -8.93 -6.96 1.34
C ASP A 211 -9.00 -7.43 -0.11
N GLY A 212 -9.08 -8.73 -0.34
CA GLY A 212 -9.06 -9.21 -1.72
C GLY A 212 -8.79 -10.68 -1.93
N ILE A 213 -8.85 -11.08 -3.19
CA ILE A 213 -8.54 -12.42 -3.69
C ILE A 213 -7.88 -12.29 -5.07
N THR A 214 -7.21 -13.35 -5.50
CA THR A 214 -6.68 -13.49 -6.87
C THR A 214 -7.68 -13.04 -7.94
N ASN A 215 -7.19 -12.37 -8.97
CA ASN A 215 -8.01 -11.91 -10.09
C ASN A 215 -8.79 -13.06 -10.77
N CYS A 216 -8.26 -14.29 -10.71
CA CYS A 216 -8.89 -15.52 -11.19
C CYS A 216 -10.29 -15.75 -10.63
N ARG A 217 -10.58 -15.22 -9.44
CA ARG A 217 -11.86 -15.39 -8.74
C ARG A 217 -12.51 -14.05 -8.39
N SER A 218 -11.95 -12.95 -8.85
CA SER A 218 -12.45 -11.59 -8.56
C SER A 218 -13.90 -11.39 -8.99
N TYR A 219 -14.33 -12.01 -10.11
CA TYR A 219 -15.71 -11.96 -10.60
C TYR A 219 -16.70 -12.78 -9.75
N LEU A 220 -16.22 -13.78 -9.00
CA LEU A 220 -17.03 -14.60 -8.08
C LEU A 220 -17.23 -13.93 -6.72
N ARG A 221 -16.36 -12.97 -6.38
CA ARG A 221 -16.45 -12.21 -5.15
C ARG A 221 -17.67 -11.29 -5.22
N ARG A 222 -18.69 -11.60 -4.42
CA ARG A 222 -19.70 -10.59 -4.06
C ARG A 222 -18.97 -9.52 -3.26
N ARG A 223 -18.78 -8.34 -3.86
CA ARG A 223 -17.94 -7.25 -3.31
C ARG A 223 -18.45 -6.65 -1.99
N SER A 224 -19.60 -7.06 -1.49
CA SER A 224 -19.96 -6.91 -0.08
C SER A 224 -19.28 -8.01 0.74
N SER A 225 -17.95 -8.15 0.64
CA SER A 225 -17.27 -8.83 1.72
C SER A 225 -17.40 -7.89 2.91
N ASP A 226 -18.09 -8.33 3.96
CA ASP A 226 -18.24 -7.55 5.19
C ASP A 226 -16.87 -7.04 5.70
N ARG A 227 -15.77 -7.70 5.32
CA ARG A 227 -14.41 -7.34 5.67
C ARG A 227 -13.88 -6.06 4.99
N LEU A 228 -14.02 -5.88 3.67
CA LEU A 228 -13.56 -4.63 3.02
C LEU A 228 -14.37 -3.43 3.54
N ASP A 229 -15.66 -3.63 3.76
CA ASP A 229 -16.55 -2.64 4.36
C ASP A 229 -16.07 -2.27 5.76
N ARG A 230 -15.83 -3.26 6.62
CA ARG A 230 -15.29 -3.05 7.97
C ARG A 230 -13.93 -2.33 7.96
N ALA A 231 -13.04 -2.64 7.01
CA ALA A 231 -11.75 -1.98 6.90
C ALA A 231 -11.90 -0.49 6.49
N ILE A 232 -12.79 -0.21 5.55
CA ILE A 232 -13.13 1.17 5.13
C ILE A 232 -13.80 1.93 6.27
N ASP A 233 -14.75 1.31 6.96
CA ASP A 233 -15.46 1.92 8.09
C ASP A 233 -14.51 2.18 9.26
N ASN A 234 -13.57 1.25 9.56
CA ASN A 234 -12.53 1.48 10.56
C ASN A 234 -11.67 2.70 10.18
N ARG A 235 -11.23 2.77 8.92
CA ARG A 235 -10.44 3.90 8.39
C ARG A 235 -11.16 5.23 8.53
N ASP A 236 -12.45 5.27 8.20
CA ASP A 236 -13.25 6.49 8.23
C ASP A 236 -13.81 6.83 9.63
N SER A 237 -13.66 5.92 10.60
CA SER A 237 -14.07 6.12 11.99
C SER A 237 -13.12 7.04 12.76
N ASN A 238 -13.62 7.65 13.83
CA ASN A 238 -12.81 8.34 14.85
C ASN A 238 -12.93 7.63 16.22
N GLY A 239 -13.27 6.34 16.19
CA GLY A 239 -13.49 5.53 17.39
C GLY A 239 -12.17 5.06 18.01
N PRO A 240 -12.21 4.54 19.26
CA PRO A 240 -11.02 4.00 19.92
C PRO A 240 -10.40 2.81 19.18
N GLU A 241 -11.21 2.08 18.42
CA GLU A 241 -10.76 0.93 17.62
C GLU A 241 -10.12 1.32 16.27
N HIS A 242 -10.03 2.62 15.96
CA HIS A 242 -9.47 3.12 14.70
C HIS A 242 -7.97 2.82 14.60
N TYR A 243 -7.57 2.12 13.55
CA TYR A 243 -6.16 1.94 13.23
C TYR A 243 -5.83 2.03 11.74
N VAL A 244 -6.79 1.72 10.86
CA VAL A 244 -6.54 1.68 9.42
C VAL A 244 -6.36 3.11 8.90
N GLU A 245 -5.20 3.40 8.30
CA GLU A 245 -4.95 4.71 7.68
C GLU A 245 -5.17 4.68 6.16
N LYS A 246 -4.96 3.52 5.55
CA LYS A 246 -5.26 3.29 4.13
C LYS A 246 -5.90 1.93 3.95
N ALA A 247 -6.94 1.89 3.12
CA ALA A 247 -7.61 0.64 2.74
C ALA A 247 -7.45 0.42 1.23
N TYR A 248 -7.28 -0.83 0.83
CA TYR A 248 -7.09 -1.20 -0.58
C TYR A 248 -7.80 -2.49 -0.96
N ASP A 249 -8.21 -2.58 -2.22
CA ASP A 249 -8.86 -3.75 -2.81
C ASP A 249 -7.90 -4.42 -3.79
N ARG A 250 -7.76 -5.75 -3.71
CA ARG A 250 -6.89 -6.55 -4.60
C ARG A 250 -7.58 -7.84 -5.10
N THR A 251 -7.17 -8.43 -6.22
CA THR A 251 -6.55 -7.80 -7.39
C THR A 251 -7.65 -7.30 -8.35
N VAL A 252 -7.53 -6.09 -8.89
CA VAL A 252 -8.60 -5.43 -9.67
C VAL A 252 -8.11 -5.05 -11.07
N ASP A 253 -8.53 -5.79 -12.09
CA ASP A 253 -8.01 -5.61 -13.47
C ASP A 253 -8.99 -4.99 -14.45
N LEU A 254 -10.27 -5.37 -14.37
CA LEU A 254 -11.27 -4.92 -15.35
C LEU A 254 -11.63 -3.45 -15.14
N PRO A 255 -11.74 -2.62 -16.22
CA PRO A 255 -12.10 -1.21 -16.08
C PRO A 255 -13.40 -0.94 -15.32
N THR A 256 -14.37 -1.86 -15.39
CA THR A 256 -15.62 -1.80 -14.61
C THR A 256 -15.36 -2.00 -13.11
N GLU A 257 -14.54 -2.98 -12.76
CA GLU A 257 -14.17 -3.28 -11.37
C GLU A 257 -13.22 -2.24 -10.79
N ILE A 258 -12.34 -1.63 -11.60
CA ILE A 258 -11.53 -0.47 -11.23
C ILE A 258 -12.44 0.71 -10.91
N ARG A 259 -13.34 1.11 -11.82
CA ARG A 259 -14.29 2.22 -11.57
C ARG A 259 -15.14 1.97 -10.34
N ARG A 260 -15.54 0.72 -10.11
CA ARG A 260 -16.33 0.32 -8.95
C ARG A 260 -15.51 0.35 -7.66
N SER A 261 -14.25 -0.12 -7.67
CA SER A 261 -13.31 -0.01 -6.54
C SER A 261 -13.09 1.45 -6.17
N LEU A 262 -12.81 2.28 -7.17
CA LEU A 262 -12.68 3.72 -7.00
C LEU A 262 -13.94 4.29 -6.38
N ARG A 263 -15.14 4.06 -6.93
CA ARG A 263 -16.37 4.57 -6.30
C ARG A 263 -16.52 4.13 -4.84
N TYR A 264 -16.13 2.90 -4.52
CA TYR A 264 -16.33 2.33 -3.20
C TYR A 264 -15.32 2.84 -2.16
N VAL A 265 -14.03 2.70 -2.46
CA VAL A 265 -12.92 3.14 -1.60
C VAL A 265 -12.82 4.68 -1.58
N VAL A 266 -13.29 5.37 -2.64
CA VAL A 266 -13.20 6.83 -2.81
C VAL A 266 -14.42 7.61 -2.35
N LEU A 267 -15.66 7.11 -2.41
CA LEU A 267 -16.83 7.98 -2.25
C LEU A 267 -17.53 7.93 -0.88
N ARG A 268 -17.09 7.12 0.10
CA ARG A 268 -17.75 7.05 1.43
C ARG A 268 -17.28 8.06 2.51
N THR A 269 -16.34 8.96 2.17
CA THR A 269 -15.98 10.26 2.83
C THR A 269 -15.76 10.38 4.36
N ARG A 270 -14.49 10.64 4.75
CA ARG A 270 -14.00 11.89 5.40
C ARG A 270 -12.59 12.26 4.84
N LEU A 271 -12.22 13.54 4.92
CA LEU A 271 -10.99 14.11 4.35
C LEU A 271 -9.74 13.55 5.07
N ASP A 272 -8.64 13.38 4.32
CA ASP A 272 -7.27 13.07 4.80
C ASP A 272 -6.80 11.60 4.86
N ALA A 273 -7.08 10.79 3.82
CA ALA A 273 -6.38 9.51 3.63
C ALA A 273 -6.03 9.24 2.16
N ASN A 274 -4.78 8.82 1.90
CA ASN A 274 -4.34 8.32 0.58
C ASN A 274 -4.93 6.92 0.31
N GLN A 275 -5.14 6.58 -0.96
CA GLN A 275 -5.96 5.43 -1.40
C GLN A 275 -5.20 4.52 -2.34
N VAL A 276 -5.66 3.31 -2.61
CA VAL A 276 -4.85 2.32 -3.32
C VAL A 276 -5.70 1.47 -4.25
N LEU A 277 -5.26 1.39 -5.50
CA LEU A 277 -5.72 0.50 -6.55
C LEU A 277 -4.61 -0.53 -6.77
N TYR A 278 -4.92 -1.81 -6.63
CA TYR A 278 -3.98 -2.89 -6.87
C TYR A 278 -4.34 -3.59 -8.18
N ARG A 279 -3.57 -3.35 -9.25
CA ARG A 279 -3.86 -3.76 -10.63
C ARG A 279 -2.72 -4.62 -11.17
N THR A 280 -3.04 -5.66 -11.93
CA THR A 280 -2.00 -6.39 -12.69
C THR A 280 -1.47 -5.55 -13.87
N SER A 281 -0.20 -5.74 -14.21
CA SER A 281 0.47 -5.08 -15.35
C SER A 281 -0.01 -5.58 -16.72
N GLY A 282 -0.83 -6.64 -16.76
CA GLY A 282 -1.34 -7.28 -17.97
C GLY A 282 -2.68 -6.71 -18.45
N GLU A 283 -2.69 -6.13 -19.65
CA GLU A 283 -3.85 -5.71 -20.45
C GLU A 283 -4.48 -4.32 -20.15
N PHE A 284 -4.52 -3.49 -21.20
CA PHE A 284 -5.36 -2.30 -21.39
C PHE A 284 -6.41 -2.62 -22.44
#